data_AF-A0A3S3NYL8-F1
#
_entry.id   AF-A0A3S3NYL8-F1
#
_cell.length_a   1.000
_cell.length_b   1.000
_cell.length_c   1.000
_cell.angle_alpha   90.00
_cell.angle_beta   90.00
_cell.angle_gamma   90.00
#
_symmetry.space_group_name_H-M   'P 1'
#
loop_
_entity.id
_entity.type
_entity.pdbx_description
1 polymer ?
#
loop_
_entity_poly.entity_id
_entity_poly.type
_entity_poly.pdbx_seq_one_letter_code
_entity_poly.pdbx_strand_id
1 'polypeptide(L)'
;FLKHTQCFSKPEVYDFNRCVDKGSIILNYLANNASIADLIPSLCCGFFDIIDCLERKGNEHCLHKTGPETGAYVANTANMLVREIIDLSCGQRKSLEECKRVESERLSLFANLTTPFEKIEPQQLGFFYPLIKIARKLDS
;
A
#
# COMPACT_ATOMS: atom_id res chain seq x y z
N PHE A 1 -6.38 14.02 15.18
CA PHE A 1 -7.45 13.24 14.52
C PHE A 1 -8.32 14.11 13.61
N LEU A 2 -9.30 14.88 14.13
CA LEU A 2 -10.28 15.63 13.31
C LEU A 2 -9.64 16.59 12.28
N LYS A 3 -8.54 17.27 12.66
CA LYS A 3 -7.79 18.15 11.75
C LYS A 3 -7.37 17.43 10.46
N HIS A 4 -6.79 16.24 10.56
CA HIS A 4 -6.28 15.49 9.40
C HIS A 4 -7.40 15.01 8.48
N THR A 5 -8.60 14.75 9.03
CA THR A 5 -9.73 14.26 8.24
C THR A 5 -10.25 15.27 7.23
N GLN A 6 -10.01 16.56 7.45
CA GLN A 6 -10.38 17.64 6.52
C GLN A 6 -9.63 17.53 5.17
N CYS A 7 -8.50 16.82 5.14
CA CYS A 7 -7.77 16.57 3.90
C CYS A 7 -8.46 15.54 2.99
N PHE A 8 -9.32 14.66 3.52
CA PHE A 8 -10.10 13.71 2.72
C PHE A 8 -11.34 14.36 2.11
N SER A 9 -11.14 15.52 1.48
CA SER A 9 -12.15 16.22 0.70
C SER A 9 -11.98 15.93 -0.79
N LYS A 10 -13.02 16.21 -1.59
CA LYS A 10 -12.90 16.16 -3.05
C LYS A 10 -12.11 17.39 -3.55
N PRO A 11 -11.25 17.25 -4.56
CA PRO A 11 -10.96 16.02 -5.32
C PRO A 11 -9.84 15.13 -4.73
N GLU A 12 -9.16 15.55 -3.67
CA GLU A 12 -7.93 14.91 -3.17
C GLU A 12 -8.15 13.47 -2.69
N VAL A 13 -9.33 13.19 -2.14
CA VAL A 13 -9.75 11.84 -1.73
C VAL A 13 -9.63 10.80 -2.85
N TYR A 14 -9.72 11.21 -4.13
CA TYR A 14 -9.56 10.29 -5.25
C TYR A 14 -8.15 9.72 -5.36
N ASP A 15 -7.11 10.48 -5.03
CA ASP A 15 -5.74 9.97 -5.05
C ASP A 15 -5.46 9.04 -3.87
N PHE A 16 -6.06 9.30 -2.71
CA PHE A 16 -6.00 8.35 -1.59
C PHE A 16 -6.68 7.02 -1.94
N ASN A 17 -7.87 7.09 -2.55
CA ASN A 17 -8.57 5.89 -3.03
C ASN A 17 -7.73 5.14 -4.06
N ARG A 18 -7.09 5.84 -5.00
CA ARG A 18 -6.16 5.22 -5.97
C ARG A 18 -4.97 4.53 -5.30
N CYS A 19 -4.42 5.04 -4.20
CA CYS A 19 -3.39 4.31 -3.44
C CYS A 19 -3.94 2.99 -2.84
N VAL A 20 -5.19 2.98 -2.38
CA VAL A 20 -5.86 1.77 -1.87
C VAL A 20 -6.21 0.80 -3.00
N ASP A 21 -6.68 1.31 -4.14
CA ASP A 21 -6.96 0.54 -5.35
C ASP A 21 -5.68 -0.08 -5.93
N LYS A 22 -4.59 0.69 -5.97
CA LYS A 22 -3.23 0.20 -6.26
C LYS A 22 -2.88 -1.00 -5.39
N GLY A 23 -3.07 -0.86 -4.08
CA GLY A 23 -2.83 -1.96 -3.15
C GLY A 23 -3.69 -3.18 -3.43
N SER A 24 -4.96 -2.97 -3.74
CA SER A 24 -5.89 -4.06 -4.07
C SER A 24 -5.48 -4.81 -5.35
N ILE A 25 -5.01 -4.08 -6.38
CA ILE A 25 -4.45 -4.66 -7.61
C ILE A 25 -3.22 -5.52 -7.30
N ILE A 26 -2.25 -4.97 -6.55
CA ILE A 26 -1.02 -5.66 -6.17
C ILE A 26 -1.34 -6.93 -5.38
N LEU A 27 -2.18 -6.83 -4.35
CA LEU A 27 -2.54 -7.97 -3.51
C LEU A 27 -3.30 -9.04 -4.29
N ASN A 28 -4.20 -8.66 -5.19
CA ASN A 28 -4.89 -9.62 -6.04
C ASN A 28 -3.92 -10.31 -7.01
N TYR A 29 -2.96 -9.58 -7.56
CA TYR A 29 -1.90 -10.19 -8.36
C TYR A 29 -1.11 -11.22 -7.54
N LEU A 30 -0.66 -10.87 -6.33
CA LEU A 30 0.09 -11.75 -5.45
C LEU A 30 -0.69 -13.00 -5.06
N ALA A 31 -1.97 -12.83 -4.69
CA ALA A 31 -2.85 -13.95 -4.33
C ALA A 31 -2.88 -15.02 -5.43
N ASN A 32 -3.00 -14.58 -6.69
CA ASN A 32 -3.16 -15.49 -7.82
C ASN A 32 -1.83 -15.98 -8.41
N ASN A 33 -0.75 -15.21 -8.35
CA ASN A 33 0.47 -15.48 -9.12
C ASN A 33 1.74 -15.76 -8.28
N ALA A 34 1.85 -15.24 -7.07
CA ALA A 34 3.07 -15.43 -6.29
C ALA A 34 3.18 -16.86 -5.75
N SER A 35 4.38 -17.44 -5.77
CA SER A 35 4.65 -18.70 -5.07
C SER A 35 4.54 -18.51 -3.55
N ILE A 36 4.36 -19.58 -2.78
CA ILE A 36 4.32 -19.47 -1.30
C ILE A 36 5.62 -18.85 -0.76
N ALA A 37 6.77 -19.24 -1.31
CA ALA A 37 8.07 -18.70 -0.91
C ALA A 37 8.22 -17.20 -1.22
N ASP A 38 7.59 -16.72 -2.29
CA ASP A 38 7.63 -15.32 -2.69
C ASP A 38 6.56 -14.46 -2.03
N LEU A 39 5.53 -15.07 -1.44
CA LEU A 39 4.31 -14.39 -1.04
C LEU A 39 4.55 -13.36 0.07
N ILE A 40 5.18 -13.79 1.16
CA ILE A 40 5.52 -12.93 2.30
C ILE A 40 6.45 -11.78 1.87
N PRO A 41 7.61 -12.02 1.24
CA PRO A 41 8.49 -10.91 0.89
C PRO A 41 7.88 -9.96 -0.15
N SER A 42 7.02 -10.45 -1.04
CA SER A 42 6.24 -9.59 -1.96
C SER A 42 5.18 -8.76 -1.22
N LEU A 43 4.47 -9.37 -0.27
CA LEU A 43 3.44 -8.72 0.53
C LEU A 43 4.03 -7.57 1.36
N CYS A 44 5.19 -7.80 1.99
CA CYS A 44 5.95 -6.80 2.72
C CYS A 44 6.23 -5.55 1.85
N CYS A 45 6.82 -5.76 0.68
CA CYS A 45 7.15 -4.65 -0.21
C CYS A 45 5.91 -3.98 -0.80
N GLY A 46 4.83 -4.73 -1.04
CA GLY A 46 3.54 -4.17 -1.44
C GLY A 46 2.97 -3.25 -0.37
N PHE A 47 3.01 -3.63 0.90
CA PHE A 47 2.55 -2.78 1.99
C PHE A 47 3.38 -1.49 2.12
N PHE A 48 4.71 -1.57 2.07
CA PHE A 48 5.54 -0.36 2.11
C PHE A 48 5.28 0.58 0.93
N ASP A 49 5.07 0.03 -0.27
CA ASP A 49 4.75 0.82 -1.46
C ASP A 49 3.36 1.49 -1.38
N ILE A 50 2.38 0.86 -0.74
CA ILE A 50 1.07 1.47 -0.46
C ILE A 50 1.19 2.57 0.60
N ILE A 51 1.93 2.31 1.69
CA ILE A 51 2.14 3.27 2.77
C ILE A 51 2.85 4.53 2.24
N ASP A 52 3.90 4.37 1.44
CA ASP A 52 4.61 5.48 0.78
C ASP A 52 3.69 6.28 -0.16
N CYS A 53 2.83 5.59 -0.93
CA CYS A 53 1.83 6.25 -1.78
C CYS A 53 0.93 7.17 -0.95
N LEU A 54 0.38 6.65 0.17
CA LEU A 54 -0.50 7.41 1.05
C LEU A 54 0.22 8.58 1.72
N GLU A 55 1.46 8.39 2.14
CA GLU A 55 2.28 9.44 2.73
C GLU A 55 2.51 10.58 1.74
N ARG A 56 2.99 10.23 0.54
CA ARG A 56 3.26 11.19 -0.53
C ARG A 56 2.01 11.95 -0.91
N LYS A 57 0.89 11.28 -1.15
CA LYS A 57 -0.37 11.94 -1.51
C LYS A 57 -0.90 12.79 -0.38
N GLY A 58 -0.71 12.39 0.88
CA GLY A 58 -0.98 13.24 2.02
C GLY A 58 -0.09 14.48 2.07
N ASN A 59 1.21 14.36 1.79
CA ASN A 59 2.11 15.51 1.77
C ASN A 59 1.80 16.45 0.59
N GLU A 60 1.51 15.92 -0.60
CA GLU A 60 1.14 16.69 -1.80
C GLU A 60 -0.15 17.50 -1.56
N HIS A 61 -1.20 16.87 -1.00
CA HIS A 61 -2.53 17.45 -0.94
C HIS A 61 -2.85 18.19 0.37
N CYS A 62 -2.23 17.78 1.48
CA CYS A 62 -2.61 18.24 2.81
C CYS A 62 -1.71 19.34 3.37
N LEU A 63 -0.54 19.61 2.75
CA LEU A 63 0.44 20.58 3.26
C LEU A 63 -0.19 21.94 3.55
N HIS A 64 -1.00 22.46 2.61
CA HIS A 64 -1.63 23.77 2.73
C HIS A 64 -2.97 23.76 3.48
N LYS A 65 -3.62 22.59 3.65
CA LYS A 65 -4.93 22.47 4.30
C LYS A 65 -4.81 22.16 5.79
N THR A 66 -4.04 21.14 6.15
CA THR A 66 -4.00 20.58 7.51
C THR A 66 -2.59 20.52 8.09
N GLY A 67 -1.58 20.84 7.29
CA GLY A 67 -0.17 20.93 7.67
C GLY A 67 0.64 19.67 7.33
N PRO A 68 1.98 19.76 7.46
CA PRO A 68 2.93 18.74 7.00
C PRO A 68 2.78 17.38 7.69
N GLU A 69 2.22 17.37 8.90
CA GLU A 69 2.02 16.15 9.71
C GLU A 69 1.02 15.16 9.09
N THR A 70 0.24 15.58 8.10
CA THR A 70 -0.93 14.82 7.65
C THR A 70 -0.55 13.60 6.82
N GLY A 71 0.45 13.70 5.93
CA GLY A 71 0.93 12.53 5.19
C GLY A 71 1.44 11.44 6.14
N ALA A 72 2.30 11.83 7.09
CA ALA A 72 2.78 10.93 8.13
C ALA A 72 1.65 10.33 8.98
N TYR A 73 0.62 11.12 9.31
CA TYR A 73 -0.55 10.62 10.03
C TYR A 73 -1.30 9.52 9.25
N VAL A 74 -1.54 9.71 7.95
CA VAL A 74 -2.21 8.71 7.09
C VAL A 74 -1.34 7.46 6.94
N ALA A 75 -0.05 7.65 6.67
CA ALA A 75 0.92 6.57 6.54
C ALA A 75 1.02 5.72 7.82
N ASN A 76 1.09 6.37 8.98
CA ASN A 76 1.11 5.68 10.27
C ASN A 76 -0.20 4.93 10.54
N THR A 77 -1.35 5.48 10.14
CA THR A 77 -2.63 4.80 10.26
C THR A 77 -2.67 3.53 9.41
N ALA A 78 -2.20 3.59 8.16
CA ALA A 78 -2.07 2.43 7.30
C ALA A 78 -1.05 1.42 7.85
N ASN A 79 0.11 1.88 8.32
CA ASN A 79 1.14 1.04 8.92
C ASN A 79 0.60 0.29 10.14
N MET A 80 -0.17 0.93 11.03
CA MET A 80 -0.78 0.26 12.18
C MET A 80 -1.68 -0.93 11.79
N LEU A 81 -2.36 -0.87 10.65
CA LEU A 81 -3.23 -1.96 10.19
C LEU A 81 -2.46 -3.20 9.73
N VAL A 82 -1.22 -3.02 9.26
CA VAL A 82 -0.39 -4.10 8.71
C VAL A 82 0.85 -4.39 9.55
N ARG A 83 1.03 -3.65 10.65
CA ARG A 83 2.24 -3.66 11.47
C ARG A 83 2.58 -5.04 11.99
N GLU A 84 1.61 -5.78 12.50
CA GLU A 84 1.85 -7.13 13.02
C GLU A 84 2.35 -8.07 11.92
N ILE A 85 1.78 -7.95 10.71
CA ILE A 85 2.25 -8.73 9.56
C ILE A 85 3.70 -8.34 9.23
N ILE A 86 3.99 -7.04 9.22
CA ILE A 86 5.34 -6.52 8.92
C ILE A 86 6.36 -6.98 9.95
N ASP A 87 6.10 -6.73 11.23
CA ASP A 87 7.03 -6.96 12.33
C ASP A 87 7.32 -8.47 12.51
N LEU A 88 6.33 -9.34 12.27
CA LEU A 88 6.51 -10.78 12.42
C LEU A 88 7.12 -11.46 11.19
N SER A 89 6.84 -10.96 9.98
CA SER A 89 7.06 -11.75 8.74
C SER A 89 8.10 -11.15 7.79
N CYS A 90 8.37 -9.84 7.85
CA CYS A 90 9.15 -9.19 6.79
C CYS A 90 10.67 -9.28 6.94
N GLY A 91 11.16 -9.68 8.12
CA GLY A 91 12.58 -9.95 8.37
C GLY A 91 13.49 -8.78 8.00
N GLN A 92 14.22 -8.91 6.89
CA GLN A 92 15.15 -7.88 6.36
C GLN A 92 14.48 -6.81 5.50
N ARG A 93 13.16 -6.87 5.28
CA ARG A 93 12.39 -5.88 4.51
C ARG A 93 11.63 -4.98 5.50
N LYS A 94 12.30 -3.97 6.04
CA LYS A 94 11.76 -3.08 7.08
C LYS A 94 11.37 -1.70 6.57
N SER A 95 11.69 -1.39 5.30
CA SER A 95 11.25 -0.16 4.65
C SER A 95 11.14 -0.34 3.13
N LEU A 96 10.56 0.67 2.47
CA LEU A 96 10.51 0.71 1.01
C LEU A 96 11.91 0.76 0.38
N GLU A 97 12.87 1.45 1.00
CA GLU A 97 14.26 1.53 0.56
C GLU A 97 14.95 0.16 0.60
N GLU A 98 14.71 -0.61 1.67
CA GLU A 98 15.22 -1.97 1.75
C GLU A 98 14.57 -2.87 0.70
N CYS A 99 13.28 -2.72 0.45
CA CYS A 99 12.59 -3.38 -0.66
C CYS A 99 13.16 -2.98 -2.03
N LYS A 100 13.48 -1.71 -2.26
CA LYS A 100 14.15 -1.24 -3.50
C LYS A 100 15.51 -1.88 -3.69
N ARG A 101 16.24 -2.16 -2.60
CA ARG A 101 17.55 -2.80 -2.65
C ARG A 101 17.47 -4.31 -2.87
N VAL A 102 16.55 -5.00 -2.19
CA VAL A 102 16.50 -6.47 -2.13
C VAL A 102 15.51 -7.07 -3.12
N GLU A 103 14.47 -6.33 -3.51
CA GLU A 103 13.29 -6.79 -4.26
C GLU A 103 12.95 -5.85 -5.43
N SER A 104 13.97 -5.28 -6.08
CA SER A 104 13.83 -4.28 -7.14
C SER A 104 12.94 -4.72 -8.31
N GLU A 105 13.06 -5.99 -8.71
CA GLU A 105 12.25 -6.58 -9.79
C GLU A 105 10.76 -6.62 -9.41
N ARG A 106 10.44 -6.98 -8.16
CA ARG A 106 9.06 -7.04 -7.69
C ARG A 106 8.43 -5.65 -7.59
N LEU A 107 9.17 -4.66 -7.09
CA LEU A 107 8.68 -3.29 -7.08
C LEU A 107 8.48 -2.74 -8.50
N SER A 108 9.34 -3.12 -9.44
CA SER A 108 9.18 -2.76 -10.86
C SER A 108 7.91 -3.39 -11.45
N LEU A 109 7.62 -4.64 -11.11
CA LEU A 109 6.38 -5.30 -11.47
C LEU A 109 5.15 -4.59 -10.89
N PHE A 110 5.18 -4.22 -9.60
CA PHE A 110 4.08 -3.49 -8.96
C PHE A 110 3.84 -2.14 -9.64
N ALA A 111 4.91 -1.41 -9.95
CA ALA A 111 4.82 -0.16 -10.69
C ALA A 111 4.17 -0.36 -12.06
N ASN A 112 4.56 -1.41 -12.80
CA ASN A 112 3.99 -1.72 -14.11
C ASN A 112 2.49 -2.07 -14.04
N LEU A 113 2.05 -2.77 -12.99
CA LEU A 113 0.65 -3.11 -12.78
C LEU A 113 -0.24 -1.89 -12.53
N THR A 114 0.35 -0.80 -12.02
CA THR A 114 -0.41 0.36 -11.53
C THR A 114 -0.05 1.65 -12.26
N THR A 115 0.62 1.56 -13.41
CA THR A 115 1.01 2.70 -14.24
C THR A 115 0.15 2.76 -15.50
N PRO A 116 -0.37 3.95 -15.88
CA PRO A 116 -0.24 5.23 -15.17
C PRO A 116 -1.19 5.33 -13.97
N PHE A 117 -0.73 5.97 -12.89
CA PHE A 117 -1.44 6.08 -11.62
C PHE A 117 -2.82 6.74 -11.76
N GLU A 118 -2.92 7.74 -12.63
CA GLU A 118 -4.15 8.52 -12.85
C GLU A 118 -5.26 7.68 -13.49
N LYS A 119 -4.89 6.57 -14.14
CA LYS A 119 -5.81 5.61 -14.78
C LYS A 119 -6.14 4.40 -13.91
N ILE A 120 -5.68 4.37 -12.65
CA ILE A 120 -6.13 3.34 -11.71
C ILE A 120 -7.63 3.52 -11.48
N GLU A 121 -8.39 2.51 -11.88
CA GLU A 121 -9.84 2.46 -11.70
C GLU A 121 -10.20 1.91 -10.30
N PRO A 122 -11.33 2.35 -9.72
CA PRO A 122 -11.83 1.80 -8.46
C PRO A 122 -11.99 0.28 -8.53
N GLN A 123 -11.42 -0.44 -7.57
CA GLN A 123 -11.52 -1.88 -7.51
C GLN A 123 -12.87 -2.30 -6.93
N GLN A 124 -13.58 -3.20 -7.63
CA GLN A 124 -14.87 -3.71 -7.16
C GLN A 124 -14.75 -4.56 -5.89
N LEU A 125 -13.59 -5.21 -5.72
CA LEU A 125 -13.27 -6.02 -4.56
C LEU A 125 -12.42 -5.19 -3.62
N GLY A 126 -12.90 -4.98 -2.40
CA GLY A 126 -12.16 -4.23 -1.39
C GLY A 126 -10.84 -4.89 -1.00
N PHE A 127 -9.93 -4.09 -0.46
CA PHE A 127 -8.57 -4.46 -0.06
C PHE A 127 -8.45 -5.76 0.75
N PHE A 128 -9.41 -6.06 1.61
CA PHE A 128 -9.40 -7.27 2.45
C PHE A 128 -9.69 -8.57 1.68
N TYR A 129 -10.38 -8.50 0.54
CA TYR A 129 -10.68 -9.71 -0.23
C TYR A 129 -9.42 -10.45 -0.71
N PRO A 130 -8.45 -9.81 -1.39
CA PRO A 130 -7.22 -10.48 -1.75
C PRO A 130 -6.36 -10.86 -0.53
N LEU A 131 -6.41 -10.11 0.59
CA LEU A 131 -5.74 -10.52 1.83
C LEU A 131 -6.26 -11.86 2.36
N ILE A 132 -7.58 -12.07 2.35
CA ILE A 132 -8.18 -13.34 2.78
C ILE A 132 -7.71 -14.49 1.88
N LYS A 133 -7.59 -14.26 0.56
CA LYS A 133 -7.03 -15.26 -0.36
C LYS A 133 -5.58 -15.59 -0.06
N ILE A 134 -4.76 -14.58 0.24
CA ILE A 134 -3.36 -14.74 0.62
C ILE A 134 -3.26 -15.55 1.92
N ALA A 135 -4.04 -15.22 2.94
CA ALA A 135 -4.07 -15.95 4.20
C ALA A 135 -4.40 -17.44 3.99
N ARG A 136 -5.46 -17.75 3.22
CA ARG A 136 -5.83 -19.14 2.89
C ARG A 136 -4.72 -19.90 2.18
N LYS A 137 -3.96 -19.22 1.31
CA LYS A 137 -2.83 -19.82 0.59
C LYS A 137 -1.65 -20.14 1.51
N LEU A 138 -1.46 -19.36 2.58
CA LEU A 138 -0.43 -19.61 3.59
C LEU A 138 -0.81 -20.73 4.56
N ASP A 139 -2.10 -20.95 4.78
CA ASP A 139 -2.61 -22.05 5.61
C ASP A 139 -2.61 -23.42 4.90
N SER A 140 -2.39 -23.45 3.57
CA SER A 140 -2.43 -24.64 2.72
C SER A 140 -1.07 -25.32 2.60
#